data_AF-A0A1Y5NEK7-F1
#
_entry.id   AF-A0A1Y5NEK7-F1
#
_cell.length_a   1.000
_cell.length_b   1.000
_cell.length_c   1.000
_cell.angle_alpha   90.00
_cell.angle_beta   90.00
_cell.angle_gamma   90.00
#
_symmetry.space_group_name_H-M   'P 1'
#
loop_
_entity.id
_entity.type
_entity.pdbx_description
1 polymer ?
#
loop_
_entity_poly.entity_id
_entity_poly.type
_entity_poly.pdbx_seq_one_letter_code
_entity_poly.pdbx_strand_id
1 'polypeptide(L)'
;MIFLILFSVILPIFLIIPTGRYNIKVYTSKFDLIGLHLIFPVIILPALVGTFIFVCSFLNISDYTGLSFVFYVFLILMIAYIIYGFYVCIRYNYGFFHCIVALFLRFNYVTPLVYLLFLGGKNYKDDEGITSKNIKDLNLFDQFRFSIYNLIAIRN
;
A
#
# COMPACT_ATOMS: atom_id res chain seq x y z
N MET A 1 13.63 -19.08 -7.06
CA MET A 1 13.00 -18.64 -5.80
C MET A 1 13.69 -17.41 -5.19
N ILE A 2 14.99 -17.47 -4.89
CA ILE A 2 15.75 -16.35 -4.28
C ILE A 2 15.65 -15.05 -5.09
N PHE A 3 15.78 -15.11 -6.42
CA PHE A 3 15.66 -13.94 -7.29
C PHE A 3 14.29 -13.23 -7.20
N LEU A 4 13.20 -13.98 -7.06
CA LEU A 4 11.85 -13.42 -6.95
C LEU A 4 11.63 -12.73 -5.61
N ILE A 5 12.19 -13.29 -4.53
CA ILE A 5 12.18 -12.67 -3.20
C ILE A 5 12.99 -11.37 -3.24
N LEU A 6 14.19 -11.43 -3.82
CA LEU A 6 15.05 -10.28 -3.99
C LEU A 6 14.34 -9.17 -4.77
N PHE A 7 13.72 -9.51 -5.91
CA PHE A 7 12.95 -8.57 -6.71
C PHE A 7 11.75 -8.00 -5.94
N SER A 8 10.99 -8.84 -5.23
CA SER A 8 9.81 -8.40 -4.51
C SER A 8 10.13 -7.51 -3.30
N VAL A 9 11.32 -7.62 -2.71
CA VAL A 9 11.72 -6.83 -1.52
C VAL A 9 12.61 -5.65 -1.87
N ILE A 10 13.63 -5.86 -2.68
CA ILE A 10 14.65 -4.85 -2.96
C ILE A 10 14.15 -3.81 -3.96
N LEU A 11 13.44 -4.24 -5.01
CA LEU A 11 12.92 -3.32 -6.03
C LEU A 11 12.00 -2.22 -5.47
N PRO A 12 10.97 -2.51 -4.62
CA PRO A 12 10.12 -1.44 -4.09
C PRO A 12 10.90 -0.43 -3.27
N ILE A 13 11.92 -0.85 -2.51
CA ILE A 13 12.79 0.07 -1.75
C ILE A 13 13.52 1.04 -2.68
N PHE A 14 14.06 0.54 -3.79
CA PHE A 14 14.70 1.39 -4.80
C PHE A 14 13.71 2.30 -5.52
N LEU A 15 12.50 1.82 -5.81
CA LEU A 15 11.46 2.59 -6.49
C LEU A 15 10.80 3.66 -5.61
N ILE A 16 10.98 3.61 -4.28
CA ILE A 16 10.54 4.69 -3.40
C ILE A 16 11.35 5.97 -3.67
N ILE A 17 12.67 5.92 -3.87
CA ILE A 17 13.47 7.14 -4.10
C ILE A 17 12.94 8.01 -5.27
N PRO A 18 12.69 7.48 -6.48
CA PRO A 18 12.18 8.28 -7.59
C PRO A 18 10.76 8.83 -7.34
N THR A 19 9.96 8.29 -6.40
CA THR A 19 8.61 8.82 -6.15
C THR A 19 8.65 10.24 -5.55
N GLY A 20 9.63 10.58 -4.72
CA GLY A 20 9.82 11.96 -4.25
C GLY A 20 10.27 12.89 -5.37
N ARG A 21 11.20 12.45 -6.21
CA ARG A 21 11.74 13.24 -7.33
C ARG A 21 10.69 13.57 -8.40
N TYR A 22 9.85 12.61 -8.74
CA TYR A 22 8.81 12.77 -9.77
C TYR A 22 7.43 13.08 -9.19
N ASN A 23 7.35 13.30 -7.88
CA ASN A 23 6.12 13.57 -7.16
C ASN A 23 5.03 12.48 -7.33
N ILE A 24 5.43 11.21 -7.42
CA ILE A 24 4.51 10.07 -7.64
C ILE A 24 3.71 9.79 -6.36
N LYS A 25 2.39 9.71 -6.50
CA LYS A 25 1.43 9.45 -5.42
C LYS A 25 0.93 8.02 -5.51
N VAL A 26 1.04 7.29 -4.41
CA VAL A 26 0.66 5.88 -4.33
C VAL A 26 -0.64 5.71 -3.55
N TYR A 27 -0.83 6.55 -2.53
CA TYR A 27 -1.98 6.50 -1.63
C TYR A 27 -2.69 7.84 -1.58
N THR A 28 -4.01 7.79 -1.44
CA THR A 28 -4.80 9.01 -1.26
C THR A 28 -4.56 9.62 0.12
N SER A 29 -4.51 8.80 1.16
CA SER A 29 -4.35 9.22 2.56
C SER A 29 -3.57 8.19 3.39
N LYS A 30 -3.25 8.52 4.64
CA LYS A 30 -2.66 7.54 5.59
C LYS A 30 -3.62 6.38 5.89
N PHE A 31 -4.92 6.65 5.89
CA PHE A 31 -5.95 5.63 6.07
C PHE A 31 -6.01 4.68 4.87
N ASP A 32 -5.89 5.20 3.65
CA ASP A 32 -5.81 4.38 2.42
C ASP A 32 -4.63 3.39 2.50
N LEU A 33 -3.48 3.83 3.00
CA LEU A 33 -2.33 2.97 3.21
C LEU A 33 -2.56 1.89 4.29
N ILE A 34 -2.95 2.29 5.51
CA ILE A 34 -2.96 1.39 6.67
C ILE A 34 -4.23 0.54 6.70
N GLY A 35 -5.39 1.17 6.49
CA GLY A 35 -6.70 0.54 6.58
C GLY A 35 -6.94 -0.45 5.45
N LEU A 36 -6.65 -0.07 4.21
CA LEU A 36 -7.03 -0.85 3.03
C LEU A 36 -5.97 -1.86 2.57
N HIS A 37 -4.66 -1.62 2.78
CA HIS A 37 -3.63 -2.60 2.38
C HIS A 37 -3.24 -3.60 3.46
N LEU A 38 -3.17 -3.17 4.72
CA LEU A 38 -2.51 -3.97 5.76
C LEU A 38 -3.52 -4.70 6.64
N ILE A 39 -4.54 -3.97 7.10
CA ILE A 39 -5.53 -4.49 8.03
C ILE A 39 -6.56 -5.35 7.29
N PHE A 40 -7.13 -4.83 6.20
CA PHE A 40 -8.32 -5.42 5.59
C PHE A 40 -8.07 -6.77 4.88
N PRO A 41 -7.15 -6.90 3.91
CA PRO A 41 -6.97 -8.16 3.16
C PRO A 41 -6.05 -9.20 3.83
N VAL A 42 -5.08 -8.79 4.65
CA VAL A 42 -4.04 -9.71 5.17
C VAL A 42 -4.37 -10.25 6.56
N ILE A 43 -4.95 -9.42 7.43
CA ILE A 43 -5.16 -9.78 8.84
C ILE A 43 -6.62 -10.17 9.07
N ILE A 44 -7.55 -9.29 8.71
CA ILE A 44 -8.97 -9.50 9.02
C ILE A 44 -9.53 -10.65 8.19
N LEU A 45 -9.29 -10.67 6.88
CA LEU A 45 -9.93 -11.64 5.99
C LEU A 45 -9.55 -13.11 6.29
N PRO A 46 -8.27 -13.51 6.40
CA PRO A 46 -7.90 -14.90 6.69
C PRO A 46 -8.28 -15.33 8.11
N ALA A 47 -8.14 -14.44 9.10
CA ALA A 47 -8.51 -14.74 10.48
C ALA A 47 -10.02 -14.95 10.61
N LEU A 48 -10.83 -14.09 10.00
CA LEU A 48 -12.29 -14.17 10.11
C LEU A 48 -12.85 -15.40 9.39
N VAL A 49 -12.33 -15.72 8.20
CA VAL A 49 -12.68 -16.94 7.47
C VAL A 49 -12.23 -18.19 8.25
N GLY A 50 -11.00 -18.21 8.75
CA GLY A 50 -10.44 -19.35 9.48
C GLY A 50 -11.17 -19.62 10.80
N THR A 51 -11.41 -18.59 11.62
CA THR A 51 -12.17 -18.71 12.87
C THR A 51 -13.61 -19.16 12.59
N PHE A 52 -14.23 -18.68 11.52
CA PHE A 52 -15.60 -19.04 11.19
C PHE A 52 -15.72 -20.50 10.69
N ILE A 53 -14.81 -20.97 9.84
CA ILE A 53 -14.71 -22.40 9.46
C ILE A 53 -14.54 -23.28 10.69
N PHE A 54 -13.68 -22.87 11.62
CA PHE A 54 -13.44 -23.59 12.87
C PHE A 54 -14.73 -23.71 13.71
N VAL A 55 -15.51 -22.62 13.84
CA VAL A 55 -16.78 -22.63 14.57
C VAL A 55 -17.83 -23.50 13.88
N CYS A 56 -17.97 -23.42 12.56
CA CYS A 56 -18.91 -24.28 11.81
C CYS A 56 -18.54 -25.77 11.94
N SER A 57 -17.24 -26.08 11.89
CA SER A 57 -16.72 -27.43 12.12
C SER A 57 -16.99 -27.90 13.56
N PHE A 58 -16.86 -27.03 14.56
CA PHE A 58 -17.17 -27.35 15.96
C PHE A 58 -18.66 -27.65 16.17
N LEU A 59 -19.54 -26.93 15.46
CA LEU A 59 -21.00 -27.07 15.58
C LEU A 59 -21.61 -28.13 14.64
N ASN A 60 -20.79 -28.86 13.87
CA ASN A 60 -21.21 -29.89 12.92
C ASN A 60 -22.19 -29.37 11.82
N ILE A 61 -22.06 -28.09 11.46
CA ILE A 61 -22.86 -27.46 10.41
C ILE A 61 -22.16 -27.70 9.06
N SER A 62 -22.74 -28.57 8.24
CA SER A 62 -22.19 -28.99 6.94
C SER A 62 -22.69 -28.18 5.75
N ASP A 63 -23.74 -27.36 5.93
CA ASP A 63 -24.29 -26.50 4.88
C ASP A 63 -23.65 -25.11 4.92
N TYR A 64 -22.84 -24.83 3.91
CA TYR A 64 -22.04 -23.61 3.78
C TYR A 64 -22.71 -22.58 2.85
N THR A 65 -23.98 -22.74 2.48
CA THR A 65 -24.67 -21.79 1.59
C THR A 65 -24.63 -20.36 2.12
N GLY A 66 -24.82 -20.14 3.43
CA GLY A 66 -24.61 -18.84 4.08
C GLY A 66 -23.13 -18.38 4.16
N LEU A 67 -22.18 -19.33 4.15
CA LEU A 67 -20.73 -19.09 4.21
C LEU A 67 -20.19 -18.53 2.88
N SER A 68 -20.79 -18.94 1.76
CA SER A 68 -20.45 -18.42 0.43
C SER A 68 -20.72 -16.92 0.33
N PHE A 69 -21.79 -16.42 0.95
CA PHE A 69 -22.14 -15.00 0.95
C PHE A 69 -21.05 -14.14 1.60
N VAL A 70 -20.56 -14.54 2.78
CA VAL A 70 -19.48 -13.82 3.48
C VAL A 70 -18.22 -13.77 2.63
N PHE A 71 -17.83 -14.92 2.05
CA PHE A 71 -16.70 -15.00 1.13
C PHE A 71 -16.87 -14.07 -0.09
N TYR A 72 -18.05 -14.06 -0.71
CA TYR A 72 -18.34 -13.20 -1.86
C TYR A 72 -18.34 -11.72 -1.50
N VAL A 73 -18.87 -11.33 -0.33
CA VAL A 73 -18.81 -9.93 0.14
C VAL A 73 -17.36 -9.46 0.25
N PHE A 74 -16.49 -10.27 0.84
CA PHE A 74 -15.07 -9.91 0.95
C PHE A 74 -14.33 -9.94 -0.40
N LEU A 75 -14.66 -10.89 -1.29
CA LEU A 75 -14.12 -10.92 -2.64
C LEU A 75 -14.51 -9.65 -3.41
N ILE A 76 -15.77 -9.23 -3.31
CA ILE A 76 -16.27 -7.97 -3.89
C ILE A 76 -15.52 -6.77 -3.29
N LEU A 77 -15.30 -6.74 -1.98
CA LEU A 77 -14.52 -5.68 -1.34
C LEU A 77 -13.07 -5.67 -1.81
N MET A 78 -12.45 -6.82 -2.05
CA MET A 78 -11.09 -6.92 -2.59
C MET A 78 -11.03 -6.46 -4.07
N ILE A 79 -12.04 -6.79 -4.88
CA ILE A 79 -12.14 -6.34 -6.28
C ILE A 79 -12.38 -4.83 -6.32
N ALA A 80 -13.34 -4.33 -5.55
CA ALA A 80 -13.60 -2.90 -5.40
C ALA A 80 -12.34 -2.17 -4.94
N TYR A 81 -11.56 -2.79 -4.07
CA TYR A 81 -10.28 -2.26 -3.65
C TYR A 81 -9.27 -2.15 -4.78
N ILE A 82 -9.08 -3.22 -5.57
CA ILE A 82 -8.17 -3.19 -6.71
C ILE A 82 -8.58 -2.09 -7.68
N ILE A 83 -9.87 -2.00 -8.02
CA ILE A 83 -10.42 -0.95 -8.91
C ILE A 83 -10.14 0.45 -8.33
N TYR A 84 -10.40 0.65 -7.05
CA TYR A 84 -10.09 1.90 -6.37
C TYR A 84 -8.59 2.21 -6.39
N GLY A 85 -7.73 1.21 -6.23
CA GLY A 85 -6.28 1.38 -6.33
C GLY A 85 -5.82 1.82 -7.71
N PHE A 86 -6.37 1.22 -8.78
CA PHE A 86 -6.14 1.69 -10.15
C PHE A 86 -6.61 3.13 -10.34
N TYR A 87 -7.81 3.45 -9.86
CA TYR A 87 -8.36 4.80 -9.93
C TYR A 87 -7.45 5.83 -9.25
N VAL A 88 -6.97 5.57 -8.04
CA VAL A 88 -6.07 6.47 -7.30
C VAL A 88 -4.76 6.66 -8.07
N CYS A 89 -4.13 5.57 -8.52
CA CYS A 89 -2.87 5.65 -9.25
C CYS A 89 -2.99 6.44 -10.56
N ILE A 90 -4.13 6.34 -11.27
CA ILE A 90 -4.37 7.09 -12.50
C ILE A 90 -4.73 8.55 -12.20
N ARG A 91 -5.53 8.81 -11.16
CA ARG A 91 -6.02 10.16 -10.81
C ARG A 91 -4.91 11.08 -10.33
N TYR A 92 -3.98 10.58 -9.53
CA TYR A 92 -2.96 11.40 -8.87
C TYR A 92 -1.59 11.37 -9.54
N ASN A 93 -1.42 10.63 -10.64
CA ASN A 93 -0.16 10.58 -11.39
C ASN A 93 -0.39 10.85 -12.87
N TYR A 94 0.42 11.75 -13.42
CA TYR A 94 0.45 12.00 -14.86
C TYR A 94 1.59 11.21 -15.50
N GLY A 95 1.27 10.39 -16.50
CA GLY A 95 2.24 9.63 -17.29
C GLY A 95 2.23 8.13 -16.99
N PHE A 96 2.36 7.33 -18.06
CA PHE A 96 2.26 5.88 -18.01
C PHE A 96 3.25 5.24 -17.02
N PHE A 97 4.51 5.65 -17.05
CA PHE A 97 5.53 5.15 -16.14
C PHE A 97 5.24 5.49 -14.67
N HIS A 98 4.73 6.69 -14.38
CA HIS A 98 4.38 7.08 -13.01
C HIS A 98 3.22 6.23 -12.48
N CYS A 99 2.21 5.96 -13.31
CA CYS A 99 1.11 5.07 -12.96
C CYS A 99 1.60 3.64 -12.70
N ILE A 100 2.50 3.09 -13.54
CA ILE A 100 3.07 1.75 -13.33
C ILE A 100 3.83 1.67 -12.01
N VAL A 101 4.71 2.65 -11.74
CA VAL A 101 5.47 2.69 -10.48
C VAL A 101 4.53 2.80 -9.30
N ALA A 102 3.51 3.65 -9.37
CA ALA A 102 2.51 3.80 -8.32
C ALA A 102 1.74 2.49 -8.07
N LEU A 103 1.27 1.82 -9.13
CA LEU A 103 0.58 0.53 -9.03
C LEU A 103 1.48 -0.56 -8.44
N PHE A 104 2.72 -0.65 -8.91
CA PHE A 104 3.69 -1.62 -8.40
C PHE A 104 3.94 -1.41 -6.90
N LEU A 105 4.19 -0.16 -6.49
CA LEU A 105 4.41 0.16 -5.08
C LEU A 105 3.16 -0.06 -4.23
N ARG A 106 1.98 0.26 -4.75
CA ARG A 106 0.70 0.11 -4.05
C ARG A 106 0.44 -1.36 -3.69
N PHE A 107 0.51 -2.25 -4.67
CA PHE A 107 0.21 -3.67 -4.44
C PHE A 107 1.39 -4.49 -3.90
N ASN A 108 2.53 -3.85 -3.60
CA ASN A 108 3.67 -4.52 -2.96
C ASN A 108 3.62 -4.35 -1.44
N TYR A 109 3.67 -5.47 -0.70
CA TYR A 109 3.58 -5.50 0.77
C TYR A 109 4.77 -4.82 1.47
N VAL A 110 5.90 -4.62 0.81
CA VAL A 110 7.07 -3.94 1.40
C VAL A 110 6.85 -2.44 1.50
N THR A 111 6.13 -1.83 0.55
CA THR A 111 5.86 -0.38 0.57
C THR A 111 5.18 0.08 1.87
N PRO A 112 4.06 -0.52 2.33
CA PRO A 112 3.46 -0.14 3.60
C PRO A 112 4.34 -0.47 4.82
N LEU A 113 5.10 -1.57 4.79
CA LEU A 113 6.05 -1.90 5.86
C LEU A 113 7.14 -0.83 5.99
N VAL A 114 7.75 -0.42 4.87
CA VAL A 114 8.74 0.65 4.83
C VAL A 114 8.14 1.96 5.32
N TYR A 115 6.91 2.29 4.88
CA TYR A 115 6.25 3.49 5.37
C TYR A 115 6.07 3.47 6.91
N LEU A 116 5.65 2.34 7.48
CA LEU A 116 5.49 2.20 8.93
C LEU A 116 6.82 2.26 9.69
N LEU A 117 7.86 1.57 9.21
CA LEU A 117 9.19 1.57 9.83
C LEU A 117 9.79 2.97 9.93
N PHE A 118 9.51 3.82 8.94
CA PHE A 118 9.98 5.20 8.90
C PHE A 118 8.92 6.21 9.39
N LEU A 119 7.84 5.75 10.04
CA LEU A 119 6.75 6.58 10.56
C LEU A 119 6.19 7.59 9.54
N GLY A 120 6.07 7.14 8.29
CA GLY A 120 5.62 7.94 7.16
C GLY A 120 6.62 8.95 6.65
N GLY A 121 7.91 8.76 6.97
CA GLY A 121 8.99 9.61 6.49
C GLY A 121 9.03 10.99 7.14
N LYS A 122 8.35 11.20 8.27
CA LYS A 122 8.27 12.51 8.93
C LYS A 122 9.37 12.68 9.98
N ASN A 123 10.21 13.70 9.82
CA ASN A 123 10.94 14.47 10.84
C ASN A 123 11.63 15.66 10.12
N TYR A 124 11.38 16.93 10.46
CA TYR A 124 11.95 17.53 11.67
C TYR A 124 11.24 18.82 12.20
N LYS A 125 9.96 19.09 11.92
CA LYS A 125 9.30 20.43 12.08
C LYS A 125 9.47 21.38 10.87
N ASP A 126 10.26 21.04 9.84
CA ASP A 126 10.90 21.99 8.89
C ASP A 126 10.62 21.75 7.37
N ASP A 127 9.58 21.01 6.98
CA ASP A 127 9.33 20.59 5.59
C ASP A 127 8.71 21.66 4.65
N GLU A 128 8.58 22.93 5.07
CA GLU A 128 8.00 23.99 4.22
C GLU A 128 8.86 24.31 2.98
N GLY A 129 10.14 23.90 2.97
CA GLY A 129 11.07 24.17 1.88
C GLY A 129 11.33 23.02 0.92
N ILE A 130 11.08 21.76 1.28
CA ILE A 130 11.48 20.61 0.45
C ILE A 130 10.35 20.25 -0.52
N THR A 131 10.68 20.27 -1.81
CA THR A 131 9.80 19.96 -2.93
C THR A 131 10.44 18.90 -3.81
N SER A 132 9.66 18.31 -4.73
CA SER A 132 10.21 17.39 -5.73
C SER A 132 11.32 18.00 -6.60
N LYS A 133 11.42 19.34 -6.65
CA LYS A 133 12.39 20.08 -7.48
C LYS A 133 13.78 20.16 -6.84
N ASN A 134 13.87 20.41 -5.53
CA ASN A 134 15.13 20.60 -4.81
C ASN A 134 15.58 19.35 -4.02
N ILE A 135 14.77 18.30 -3.98
CA ILE A 135 15.12 17.03 -3.33
C ILE A 135 16.43 16.41 -3.88
N LYS A 136 16.82 16.71 -5.13
CA LYS A 136 18.02 16.14 -5.77
C LYS A 136 19.32 16.54 -5.07
N ASP A 137 19.33 17.68 -4.39
CA ASP A 137 20.49 18.26 -3.73
C ASP A 137 20.70 17.69 -2.32
N LEU A 138 19.72 16.93 -1.80
CA LEU A 138 19.78 16.27 -0.51
C LEU A 138 20.59 14.96 -0.57
N ASN A 139 21.07 14.49 0.58
CA ASN A 139 21.66 13.15 0.66
C ASN A 139 20.61 12.06 0.37
N LEU A 140 21.06 10.86 -0.01
CA LEU A 140 20.17 9.76 -0.39
C LEU A 140 19.14 9.38 0.69
N PHE A 141 19.50 9.52 1.97
CA PHE A 141 18.64 9.13 3.09
C PHE A 141 17.48 10.12 3.30
N ASP A 142 17.76 11.42 3.17
CA ASP A 142 16.74 12.48 3.23
C ASP A 142 15.84 12.44 1.99
N GLN A 143 16.41 12.15 0.81
CA GLN A 143 15.60 11.88 -0.39
C GLN A 143 14.65 10.71 -0.14
N PHE A 144 15.14 9.62 0.44
CA PHE A 144 14.33 8.46 0.74
C PHE A 144 13.21 8.76 1.74
N ARG A 145 13.50 9.45 2.84
CA ARG A 145 12.50 9.84 3.85
C ARG A 145 11.43 10.77 3.25
N PHE A 146 11.83 11.80 2.52
CA PHE A 146 10.90 12.68 1.81
C PHE A 146 10.05 11.87 0.83
N SER A 147 10.65 10.95 0.08
CA SER A 147 9.91 10.12 -0.87
C SER A 147 8.85 9.26 -0.18
N ILE A 148 9.14 8.66 0.99
CA ILE A 148 8.15 7.93 1.80
C ILE A 148 6.99 8.84 2.19
N TYR A 149 7.30 10.03 2.70
CA TYR A 149 6.28 11.03 3.03
C TYR A 149 5.48 11.45 1.79
N ASN A 150 6.14 11.51 0.63
CA ASN A 150 5.57 11.96 -0.62
C ASN A 150 4.61 10.97 -1.28
N LEU A 151 4.62 9.70 -0.86
CA LEU A 151 3.71 8.65 -1.37
C LEU A 151 2.23 8.98 -1.15
N ILE A 152 1.89 9.86 -0.20
CA ILE A 152 0.52 10.27 0.11
C ILE A 152 0.14 11.56 -0.63
N ALA A 153 -1.01 11.52 -1.30
CA ALA A 153 -1.57 12.65 -2.04
C ALA A 153 -2.17 13.72 -1.11
N ILE A 154 -3.09 13.35 -0.23
CA ILE A 154 -3.79 14.27 0.68
C ILE A 154 -3.12 14.22 2.05
N ARG A 155 -2.57 15.35 2.46
CA ARG A 155 -1.88 15.55 3.73
C ARG A 155 -2.77 16.45 4.60
N ASN A 156 -3.42 15.87 5.61
CA ASN A 156 -3.99 16.63 6.72
C ASN A 156 -2.90 16.94 7.75
#